data_AF-S7HSH2-F1
#
_entry.id   AF-S7HSH2-F1
#
_cell.length_a   1.000
_cell.length_b   1.000
_cell.length_c   1.000
_cell.angle_alpha   90.00
_cell.angle_beta   90.00
_cell.angle_gamma   90.00
#
_symmetry.space_group_name_H-M   'P 1'
#
loop_
_entity.id
_entity.type
_entity.pdbx_description
1 polymer ?
#
loop_
_entity_poly.entity_id
_entity_poly.type
_entity_poly.pdbx_seq_one_letter_code
_entity_poly.pdbx_strand_id
1 'polypeptide(L)'
;MLHIGLTGGIASGKSTVVTMLRELGAGIVDCDVIAHDVVEPGSEGLAAVAAAFGPKTLLADESMDRAYIGSVVFGDKAKKAQLEAILFPLIHAGIDGEIKKIEENKKKSCHFP
;
A
#
# COMPACT_ATOMS: atom_id res chain seq x y z
N MET A 1 -1.70 -15.07 14.37
CA MET A 1 -0.50 -14.31 14.77
C MET A 1 -0.92 -13.02 15.47
N LEU A 2 -0.02 -12.37 16.20
CA LEU A 2 -0.26 -11.03 16.72
C LEU A 2 0.09 -10.01 15.62
N HIS A 3 -0.86 -9.15 15.23
CA HIS A 3 -0.62 -8.05 14.30
C HIS A 3 -0.54 -6.74 15.09
N ILE A 4 0.50 -5.94 14.85
CA ILE A 4 0.73 -4.67 15.55
C ILE A 4 0.77 -3.56 14.49
N GLY A 5 -0.19 -2.64 14.54
CA GLY A 5 -0.18 -1.45 13.68
C GLY A 5 0.76 -0.39 14.24
N LEU A 6 1.86 -0.12 13.54
CA LEU A 6 2.76 0.99 13.89
C LEU A 6 2.31 2.26 13.18
N THR A 7 1.78 3.22 13.95
CA THR A 7 1.33 4.52 13.44
C THR A 7 2.08 5.66 14.12
N GLY A 8 2.07 6.85 13.52
CA GLY A 8 2.78 8.02 14.03
C GLY A 8 2.96 9.09 12.97
N GLY A 9 3.07 10.37 13.37
CA GLY A 9 3.21 11.51 12.46
C GLY A 9 4.52 11.51 11.66
N ILE A 10 4.64 12.43 10.70
CA ILE A 10 5.89 12.64 9.95
C ILE A 10 7.02 12.93 10.95
N ALA A 11 8.20 12.33 10.73
CA ALA A 11 9.39 12.43 11.59
C ALA A 11 9.26 11.86 13.02
N SER A 12 8.24 11.04 13.33
CA SER A 12 8.06 10.44 14.66
C SER A 12 8.97 9.24 14.98
N GLY A 13 9.95 8.94 14.14
CA GLY A 13 10.88 7.81 14.37
C GLY A 13 10.32 6.41 14.11
N LYS A 14 9.18 6.26 13.42
CA LYS A 14 8.59 4.94 13.08
C LYS A 14 9.61 4.01 12.41
N SER A 15 10.36 4.53 11.44
CA SER A 15 11.37 3.74 10.72
C SER A 15 12.42 3.16 11.66
N THR A 16 12.80 3.87 12.73
CA THR A 16 13.71 3.36 13.76
C THR A 16 13.10 2.19 14.52
N VAL A 17 11.81 2.30 14.91
CA VAL A 17 11.08 1.23 15.60
C VAL A 17 10.88 0.02 14.68
N VAL A 18 10.61 0.23 13.39
CA VAL A 18 10.53 -0.84 12.37
C VAL A 18 11.85 -1.61 12.30
N THR A 19 12.99 -0.92 12.26
CA THR A 19 14.31 -1.56 12.23
C THR A 19 14.55 -2.41 13.49
N MET A 20 14.25 -1.88 14.67
CA MET A 20 14.38 -2.63 15.93
C MET A 20 13.48 -3.89 15.95
N LEU A 21 12.23 -3.77 15.49
CA LEU A 21 11.32 -4.92 15.40
C LEU A 21 11.81 -5.97 14.39
N ARG A 22 12.39 -5.54 13.27
CA ARG A 22 12.99 -6.43 12.27
C ARG A 22 14.16 -7.21 12.84
N GLU A 23 15.05 -6.57 13.61
CA GLU A 23 16.17 -7.24 14.30
C GLU A 23 15.68 -8.30 15.30
N LEU A 24 14.51 -8.09 15.92
CA LEU A 24 13.86 -9.05 16.80
C LEU A 24 13.10 -10.16 16.05
N GLY A 25 13.18 -10.23 14.72
CA GLY A 25 12.54 -11.27 13.90
C GLY A 25 11.07 -11.02 13.58
N ALA A 26 10.59 -9.78 13.71
CA ALA A 26 9.26 -9.41 13.22
C ALA A 26 9.25 -9.36 11.67
N GLY A 27 8.20 -9.92 11.08
CA GLY A 27 7.91 -9.65 9.67
C GLY A 27 7.33 -8.24 9.55
N ILE A 28 7.84 -7.47 8.61
CA ILE A 28 7.42 -6.08 8.40
C ILE A 28 6.55 -6.04 7.14
N VAL A 29 5.35 -5.51 7.29
CA VAL A 29 4.46 -5.19 6.17
C VAL A 29 4.38 -3.67 6.09
N ASP A 30 4.84 -3.11 4.98
CA ASP A 30 4.87 -1.67 4.76
C ASP A 30 3.65 -1.25 3.91
N CYS A 31 2.71 -0.55 4.54
CA CYS A 31 1.49 -0.10 3.86
C CYS A 31 1.77 0.97 2.80
N ASP A 32 2.81 1.78 2.95
CA ASP A 32 3.14 2.84 1.99
C ASP A 32 3.70 2.23 0.70
N VAL A 33 4.51 1.17 0.83
CA VAL A 33 4.99 0.38 -0.32
C VAL A 33 3.81 -0.28 -1.04
N ILE A 34 2.93 -0.96 -0.30
CA ILE A 34 1.77 -1.63 -0.90
C ILE A 34 0.84 -0.62 -1.58
N ALA A 35 0.61 0.55 -0.98
CA ALA A 35 -0.17 1.62 -1.57
C ALA A 35 0.45 2.18 -2.86
N HIS A 36 1.78 2.12 -2.99
CA HIS A 36 2.48 2.46 -4.23
C HIS A 36 2.30 1.37 -5.30
N ASP A 37 2.49 0.11 -4.91
CA ASP A 37 2.44 -1.04 -5.82
C ASP A 37 1.05 -1.21 -6.45
N VAL A 38 -0.03 -0.97 -5.69
CA VAL A 38 -1.40 -1.07 -6.22
C VAL A 38 -1.76 -0.03 -7.28
N VAL A 39 -0.93 1.02 -7.45
CA VAL A 39 -1.11 2.06 -8.47
C VAL A 39 0.06 2.12 -9.47
N GLU A 40 0.91 1.10 -9.52
CA GLU A 40 1.96 1.02 -10.54
C GLU A 40 1.38 0.84 -11.95
N PRO A 41 2.12 1.24 -13.01
CA PRO A 41 1.72 0.98 -14.39
C PRO A 41 1.36 -0.49 -14.61
N GLY A 42 0.18 -0.75 -15.18
CA GLY A 42 -0.32 -2.11 -15.41
C GLY A 42 -0.99 -2.78 -14.20
N SER A 43 -1.08 -2.12 -13.04
CA SER A 43 -1.84 -2.61 -11.89
C SER A 43 -3.35 -2.47 -12.08
N GLU A 44 -4.12 -3.35 -11.43
CA GLU A 44 -5.59 -3.27 -11.40
C GLU A 44 -6.09 -1.97 -10.74
N GLY A 45 -5.38 -1.46 -9.74
CA GLY A 45 -5.76 -0.23 -9.07
C GLY A 45 -5.60 0.98 -9.97
N LEU A 46 -4.50 1.07 -10.73
CA LEU A 46 -4.35 2.14 -11.71
C LEU A 46 -5.44 2.11 -12.79
N ALA A 47 -5.78 0.92 -13.31
CA ALA A 47 -6.84 0.75 -14.28
C ALA A 47 -8.22 1.17 -13.72
N ALA A 48 -8.54 0.78 -12.49
CA ALA A 48 -9.79 1.16 -11.82
C ALA A 48 -9.87 2.67 -11.56
N VAL A 49 -8.77 3.30 -11.15
CA VAL A 49 -8.68 4.76 -10.98
C VAL A 49 -8.86 5.46 -12.32
N ALA A 50 -8.22 4.99 -13.39
CA ALA A 50 -8.37 5.56 -14.72
C ALA A 50 -9.80 5.44 -15.26
N ALA A 51 -10.49 4.34 -14.98
CA ALA A 51 -11.89 4.17 -15.33
C ALA A 51 -12.82 5.14 -14.57
N ALA A 52 -12.53 5.40 -13.29
CA ALA A 52 -13.37 6.26 -12.44
C ALA A 52 -13.15 7.77 -12.68
N PHE A 53 -11.91 8.19 -12.92
CA PHE A 53 -11.50 9.61 -12.98
C PHE A 53 -11.14 10.07 -14.41
N GLY A 54 -11.13 9.15 -15.37
CA GLY A 54 -10.93 9.41 -16.79
C GLY A 54 -9.46 9.32 -17.24
N PRO A 55 -9.21 9.44 -18.55
CA PRO A 55 -7.89 9.19 -19.15
C PRO A 55 -6.82 10.22 -18.74
N LYS A 56 -7.21 11.39 -18.20
CA LYS A 56 -6.28 12.41 -17.68
C LYS A 56 -5.54 11.97 -16.41
N THR A 57 -5.93 10.85 -15.82
CA THR A 57 -5.23 10.24 -14.68
C THR A 57 -3.97 9.49 -15.07
N LEU A 58 -3.77 9.21 -16.36
CA LEU A 58 -2.61 8.54 -16.87
C LEU A 58 -1.71 9.55 -17.58
N LEU A 59 -0.42 9.46 -17.27
CA LEU A 59 0.65 10.12 -18.00
C LEU A 59 0.90 9.37 -19.32
N ALA A 60 1.70 9.99 -20.20
CA ALA A 60 2.04 9.42 -21.50
C ALA A 60 2.83 8.10 -21.41
N ASP A 61 3.43 7.81 -20.25
CA ASP A 61 4.15 6.59 -19.93
C ASP A 61 3.28 5.55 -19.21
N GLU A 62 1.95 5.72 -19.23
CA GLU A 62 0.97 4.87 -18.56
C GLU A 62 1.07 4.88 -17.03
N SER A 63 1.82 5.81 -16.44
CA SER A 63 1.89 6.00 -14.99
C SER A 63 0.80 6.92 -14.47
N MET A 64 0.52 6.87 -13.16
CA MET A 64 -0.51 7.72 -12.54
C MET A 64 -0.07 9.19 -12.43
N ASP A 65 -0.87 10.11 -12.95
CA ASP A 65 -0.73 11.55 -12.70
C ASP A 65 -1.23 11.90 -11.28
N ARG A 66 -0.30 11.83 -10.32
CA ARG A 66 -0.55 12.18 -8.92
C ARG A 66 -0.93 13.64 -8.73
N ALA A 67 -0.43 14.55 -9.57
CA ALA A 67 -0.75 15.96 -9.46
C ALA A 67 -2.20 16.21 -9.90
N TYR A 68 -2.63 15.58 -11.00
CA TYR A 68 -4.01 15.63 -11.46
C TYR A 68 -4.96 14.99 -10.43
N ILE A 69 -4.72 13.74 -10.00
CA ILE A 69 -5.54 13.07 -8.99
C ILE A 69 -5.61 13.91 -7.71
N GLY A 70 -4.47 14.40 -7.23
CA GLY A 70 -4.38 15.29 -6.07
C GLY A 70 -5.27 16.52 -6.23
N SER A 71 -5.19 17.21 -7.37
CA SER A 71 -6.04 18.38 -7.66
C SER A 71 -7.53 18.06 -7.66
N VAL A 72 -7.90 16.85 -8.10
CA VAL A 72 -9.28 16.39 -8.20
C VAL A 72 -9.84 15.99 -6.84
N VAL A 73 -9.04 15.35 -5.97
CA VAL A 73 -9.51 14.86 -4.67
C VAL A 73 -9.31 15.84 -3.51
N PHE A 74 -8.39 16.80 -3.62
CA PHE A 74 -8.07 17.72 -2.51
C PHE A 74 -9.22 18.67 -2.16
N GLY A 75 -10.07 19.02 -3.14
CA GLY A 75 -11.22 19.90 -2.95
C GLY A 75 -12.58 19.19 -2.85
N ASP A 76 -12.65 17.89 -3.14
CA ASP A 76 -13.91 17.17 -3.29
C ASP A 76 -13.90 15.88 -2.46
N LYS A 77 -14.61 15.93 -1.32
CA LYS A 77 -14.71 14.80 -0.38
C LYS A 77 -15.36 13.57 -1.01
N ALA A 78 -16.29 13.75 -1.94
CA ALA A 78 -16.96 12.62 -2.60
C ALA A 78 -15.98 11.90 -3.53
N LYS A 79 -15.19 12.67 -4.29
CA LYS A 79 -14.12 12.12 -5.13
C LYS A 79 -13.00 11.47 -4.33
N LYS A 80 -12.62 12.08 -3.20
CA LYS A 80 -11.67 11.45 -2.27
C LYS A 80 -12.18 10.11 -1.77
N ALA A 81 -13.44 10.05 -1.30
CA ALA A 81 -14.05 8.80 -0.84
C ALA A 81 -14.15 7.76 -1.96
N GLN A 82 -14.41 8.19 -3.20
CA GLN A 82 -14.43 7.29 -4.36
C GLN A 82 -13.05 6.71 -4.65
N LEU A 83 -11.98 7.52 -4.58
CA LEU A 83 -10.61 7.05 -4.74
C LEU A 83 -10.24 6.04 -3.64
N GLU A 84 -10.53 6.38 -2.38
CA GLU A 84 -10.27 5.51 -1.23
C GLU A 84 -11.06 4.20 -1.33
N ALA A 85 -12.31 4.22 -1.80
CA ALA A 85 -13.12 3.02 -1.99
C ALA A 85 -12.57 2.07 -3.06
N ILE A 86 -11.85 2.59 -4.06
CA ILE A 86 -11.16 1.78 -5.07
C ILE A 86 -9.85 1.23 -4.51
N LEU A 87 -9.05 2.07 -3.85
CA LEU A 87 -7.70 1.70 -3.42
C LEU A 87 -7.68 0.82 -2.16
N PHE A 88 -8.54 1.10 -1.16
CA PHE A 88 -8.49 0.40 0.12
C PHE A 88 -8.66 -1.12 -0.02
N PRO A 89 -9.64 -1.67 -0.78
CA PRO A 89 -9.75 -3.11 -0.96
C PRO A 89 -8.49 -3.74 -1.55
N LEU A 90 -7.83 -3.06 -2.49
CA LEU A 90 -6.60 -3.53 -3.14
C LEU A 90 -5.41 -3.50 -2.19
N ILE A 91 -5.29 -2.43 -1.40
CA ILE A 91 -4.26 -2.32 -0.36
C ILE A 91 -4.44 -3.41 0.68
N HIS A 92 -5.68 -3.65 1.13
CA HIS A 92 -5.97 -4.73 2.08
C HIS A 92 -5.59 -6.11 1.51
N ALA A 93 -5.93 -6.38 0.25
CA ALA A 93 -5.54 -7.61 -0.42
C ALA A 93 -4.00 -7.76 -0.52
N GLY A 94 -3.28 -6.67 -0.81
CA GLY A 94 -1.82 -6.64 -0.82
C GLY A 94 -1.21 -6.93 0.55
N ILE A 95 -1.75 -6.31 1.61
CA ILE A 95 -1.34 -6.55 3.00
C ILE A 95 -1.54 -8.01 3.38
N ASP A 96 -2.71 -8.58 3.08
CA ASP A 96 -3.01 -9.99 3.38
C ASP A 96 -2.07 -10.93 2.61
N GLY A 97 -1.70 -10.58 1.38
CA GLY A 97 -0.71 -11.30 0.58
C GLY A 97 0.67 -11.30 1.23
N GLU A 98 1.16 -10.13 1.67
CA GLU A 98 2.46 -10.00 2.34
C GLU A 98 2.49 -10.74 3.68
N ILE A 99 1.41 -10.66 4.47
CA ILE A 99 1.27 -11.43 5.71
C ILE A 99 1.43 -12.92 5.42
N LYS A 100 0.70 -13.46 4.43
CA LYS A 100 0.81 -14.88 4.05
C LYS A 100 2.23 -15.27 3.65
N LYS A 101 2.93 -14.46 2.84
CA LYS A 101 4.33 -14.72 2.46
C LYS A 101 5.25 -14.78 3.67
N ILE A 102 5.07 -13.88 4.63
CA ILE A 102 5.83 -13.85 5.88
C ILE A 102 5.53 -15.10 6.72
N GLU A 103 4.27 -15.50 6.82
CA GLU A 103 3.86 -16.71 7.54
C GLU A 103 4.45 -17.99 6.92
N GLU A 104 4.45 -18.09 5.59
CA GLU A 104 5.02 -19.22 4.85
C GLU A 104 6.56 -19.29 4.99
N ASN A 105 7.24 -18.15 4.91
CA ASN A 105 8.69 -18.09 5.11
C ASN A 105 9.10 -18.46 6.54
N LYS A 106 8.33 -18.06 7.55
CA LYS A 106 8.56 -18.51 8.94
C LYS A 106 8.35 -20.01 9.10
N LYS A 107 7.35 -20.61 8.46
CA LYS A 107 7.13 -22.08 8.48
C LYS A 107 8.29 -22.86 7.85
N LYS A 108 8.91 -22.35 6.78
CA LYS A 108 10.09 -22.97 6.16
C LYS A 108 11.36 -22.83 7.01
N SER A 109 11.49 -21.74 7.76
CA SER A 109 12.63 -21.49 8.66
C SER A 109 12.59 -22.31 9.96
N CYS A 110 11.44 -22.87 10.35
CA CYS A 110 11.30 -23.67 11.58
C CYS A 110 11.56 -25.17 11.39
N HIS A 111 12.08 -25.62 10.25
CA HIS A 111 12.62 -26.97 10.11
C HIS A 111 14.07 -26.98 10.62
N PHE A 112 14.24 -27.06 11.94
CA PHE A 112 15.50 -27.47 12.56
C PHE A 112 15.49 -29.00 12.69
N PRO A 113 16.57 -29.70 12.28
CA PRO A 113 16.71 -31.16 12.39
C PRO A 113 16.76 -31.65 13.84
#